data_AF-A0A0W1RWJ1-F1
#
_entry.id   AF-A0A0W1RWJ1-F1
#
_cell.length_a   1.000
_cell.length_b   1.000
_cell.length_c   1.000
_cell.angle_alpha   90.00
_cell.angle_beta   90.00
_cell.angle_gamma   90.00
#
_symmetry.space_group_name_H-M   'P 1'
#
loop_
_entity.id
_entity.type
_entity.pdbx_description
1 polymer ?
#
loop_
_entity_poly.entity_id
_entity_poly.type
_entity_poly.pdbx_seq_one_letter_code
_entity_poly.pdbx_strand_id
1 'polypeptide(L)' 'MGDPPMSGRPTDWRCGILDLLEAAALRSAEIEIRRGERWQRLRVSDVVSAQGEDWLVTAEGERVAVSDITAARPIDNA' A
#
# COMPACT_ATOMS: atom_id res chain seq x y z
N MET A 1 14.77 18.58 -29.50
CA MET A 1 14.07 18.67 -28.20
C MET A 1 13.75 17.24 -27.81
N GLY A 2 14.47 16.68 -26.86
CA GLY A 2 14.23 15.32 -26.39
C GLY A 2 13.33 15.39 -25.16
N ASP A 3 12.20 14.69 -25.20
CA ASP A 3 11.30 14.55 -24.06
C ASP A 3 12.01 13.85 -22.89
N PRO A 4 11.70 14.22 -21.63
CA PRO A 4 12.33 13.64 -20.45
C PRO A 4 11.91 12.19 -20.21
N PRO A 5 12.70 11.40 -19.46
CA PRO A 5 12.39 10.01 -19.18
C PRO A 5 11.14 9.91 -18.29
N MET A 6 10.10 9.23 -18.78
CA MET A 6 9.02 8.76 -17.93
C MET A 6 9.56 7.68 -17.01
N SER A 7 10.14 8.08 -15.89
CA SER A 7 10.35 7.25 -14.70
C SER A 7 9.00 6.99 -14.01
N GLY A 8 8.02 6.50 -14.77
CA GLY A 8 6.72 6.10 -14.24
C GLY A 8 6.85 4.69 -13.71
N ARG A 9 6.79 4.51 -12.38
CA ARG A 9 6.42 3.19 -11.86
C ARG A 9 5.03 2.89 -12.46
N PRO A 10 4.87 1.81 -13.24
CA PRO A 10 3.64 1.59 -13.99
C PRO A 10 2.46 1.47 -13.03
N THR A 11 1.32 2.02 -13.43
CA THR A 11 0.02 1.95 -12.74
C THR A 11 -0.27 0.52 -12.25
N ASP A 12 0.16 -0.48 -13.00
CA ASP A 12 0.08 -1.91 -12.69
C ASP A 12 0.65 -2.28 -11.31
N TRP A 13 1.74 -1.65 -10.90
CA TRP A 13 2.35 -1.92 -9.60
C TRP A 13 1.55 -1.30 -8.45
N ARG A 14 0.93 -0.13 -8.67
CA ARG A 14 0.07 0.50 -7.67
C ARG A 14 -1.23 -0.28 -7.50
N CYS A 15 -1.79 -0.80 -8.60
CA CYS A 15 -2.93 -1.73 -8.57
C CYS A 15 -2.60 -2.98 -7.75
N GLY A 16 -1.44 -3.62 -7.98
CA GLY A 16 -1.07 -4.81 -7.20
C GLY A 16 -0.88 -4.55 -5.69
N ILE A 17 -0.41 -3.35 -5.30
CA ILE A 17 -0.35 -2.98 -3.88
C ILE A 17 -1.75 -2.77 -3.31
N LEU A 18 -2.61 -2.04 -4.01
CA LEU A 18 -3.99 -1.80 -3.57
C LEU A 18 -4.77 -3.10 -3.40
N ASP A 19 -4.68 -4.02 -4.36
CA ASP A 19 -5.33 -5.34 -4.28
C ASP A 19 -4.93 -6.11 -3.01
N LEU A 20 -3.65 -6.05 -2.64
CA LEU A 20 -3.14 -6.67 -1.42
C LEU A 20 -3.66 -5.99 -0.15
N LEU A 21 -3.72 -4.66 -0.12
CA LEU A 21 -4.22 -3.89 1.01
C LEU A 21 -5.72 -4.10 1.20
N GLU A 22 -6.50 -4.09 0.12
CA GLU A 22 -7.94 -4.36 0.13
C GLU A 22 -8.22 -5.80 0.59
N ALA A 23 -7.47 -6.78 0.09
CA ALA A 23 -7.59 -8.16 0.55
C ALA A 23 -7.25 -8.30 2.05
N ALA A 24 -6.28 -7.55 2.55
CA ALA A 24 -5.93 -7.54 3.97
C ALA A 24 -7.02 -6.85 4.82
N ALA A 25 -7.58 -5.73 4.36
CA ALA A 25 -8.70 -5.03 5.01
C ALA A 25 -9.92 -5.93 5.15
N LEU A 26 -10.32 -6.60 4.06
CA LEU A 26 -11.46 -7.52 4.03
C LEU A 26 -11.34 -8.66 5.04
N ARG A 27 -10.12 -9.07 5.37
CA ARG A 27 -9.83 -10.16 6.31
C ARG A 27 -9.42 -9.67 7.70
N SER A 28 -9.36 -8.36 7.90
CA SER A 28 -8.73 -7.72 9.07
C SER A 28 -7.36 -8.35 9.40
N ALA A 29 -6.58 -8.61 8.35
CA ALA A 29 -5.34 -9.36 8.39
C ALA A 29 -4.12 -8.44 8.57
N GLU A 30 -3.02 -9.04 9.02
CA GLU A 30 -1.73 -8.37 9.02
C GLU A 30 -1.09 -8.43 7.63
N ILE A 31 -0.38 -7.35 7.29
CA ILE A 31 0.39 -7.23 6.06
C ILE A 31 1.74 -6.58 6.37
N GLU A 32 2.75 -6.90 5.57
CA GLU A 32 4.01 -6.15 5.59
C GLU A 32 4.03 -5.17 4.42
N ILE A 33 4.20 -3.89 4.72
CA ILE A 33 4.40 -2.83 3.74
C ILE A 33 5.84 -2.33 3.81
N ARG A 34 6.38 -1.90 2.68
CA ARG A 34 7.66 -1.21 2.63
C ARG A 34 7.44 0.28 2.45
N ARG A 35 7.97 1.10 3.35
CA ARG A 35 8.00 2.57 3.22
C ARG A 35 9.44 3.03 3.11
N GLY A 36 9.80 3.58 1.95
CA GLY A 36 11.21 3.83 1.62
C GLY A 36 12.05 2.55 1.73
N GLU A 37 13.00 2.51 2.67
CA GLU A 37 13.88 1.36 2.90
C GLU A 37 13.43 0.41 4.01
N ARG A 38 12.34 0.72 4.72
CA ARG A 38 11.92 -0.04 5.89
C ARG A 38 10.67 -0.87 5.62
N TRP A 39 10.69 -2.11 6.06
CA TRP A 39 9.50 -2.95 6.15
C TRP A 39 8.82 -2.73 7.50
N GLN A 40 7.51 -2.57 7.47
CA GLN A 40 6.66 -2.41 8.65
C GLN A 40 5.51 -3.41 8.55
N ARG A 41 5.31 -4.14 9.64
CA ARG A 41 4.14 -4.99 9.86
C ARG A 41 3.04 -4.16 10.49
N LEU A 42 1.83 -4.28 9.96
CA LEU A 42 0.66 -3.60 10.50
C LEU A 42 -0.59 -4.43 10.25
N ARG A 43 -1.60 -4.19 11.07
CA ARG A 43 -2.93 -4.76 10.87
C ARG A 43 -3.80 -3.80 10.08
N VAL A 44 -4.31 -4.26 8.94
CA VAL A 44 -5.16 -3.44 8.09
C VAL A 44 -6.58 -3.44 8.63
N SER A 45 -7.12 -2.25 8.84
CA SER A 45 -8.52 -2.03 9.20
C SER A 45 -9.35 -1.71 7.97
N ASP A 46 -8.87 -0.77 7.13
CA ASP A 46 -9.60 -0.30 5.96
C ASP A 46 -8.64 0.31 4.92
N VAL A 47 -9.13 0.51 3.70
CA VAL A 47 -8.47 1.29 2.63
C VAL A 47 -9.46 2.32 2.11
N VAL A 48 -9.10 3.60 2.19
CA VAL A 48 -10.01 4.70 1.84
C VAL A 48 -9.39 5.62 0.81
N SER A 49 -10.16 5.99 -0.22
CA SER A 49 -9.74 6.99 -1.20
C SER A 49 -10.31 8.36 -0.82
N ALA A 50 -9.44 9.35 -0.67
CA ALA A 50 -9.83 10.72 -0.32
C ALA A 50 -8.94 11.73 -1.04
N GLN A 51 -9.56 12.74 -1.67
CA GLN A 51 -8.86 13.83 -2.38
C GLN A 51 -7.88 13.35 -3.48
N GLY A 52 -8.17 12.21 -4.12
CA GLY A 52 -7.33 11.65 -5.19
C GLY A 52 -6.11 10.86 -4.69
N GLU A 53 -6.03 10.56 -3.39
CA GLU A 53 -5.01 9.69 -2.79
C GLU A 53 -5.70 8.53 -2.06
N ASP A 54 -5.03 7.38 -2.04
CA ASP A 54 -5.47 6.19 -1.32
C ASP A 54 -4.74 6.09 0.01
N TRP A 55 -5.49 5.77 1.05
CA TRP A 55 -4.99 5.73 2.42
C TRP A 55 -5.27 4.36 3.02
N LEU A 56 -4.21 3.74 3.52
CA LEU A 56 -4.29 2.58 4.38
C LEU A 56 -4.64 3.03 5.79
N VAL A 57 -5.69 2.46 6.38
CA VAL A 57 -6.09 2.69 7.76
C VAL A 57 -5.70 1.47 8.59
N THR A 58 -4.89 1.66 9.63
CA THR A 58 -4.50 0.57 10.53
C THR A 58 -5.54 0.35 11.63
N ALA A 59 -5.46 -0.79 12.32
CA ALA A 59 -6.34 -1.10 13.46
C ALA A 59 -6.19 -0.09 14.62
N GLU A 60 -5.03 0.55 14.73
CA GLU A 60 -4.71 1.59 15.72
C GLU A 60 -5.20 2.99 15.29
N GLY A 61 -5.79 3.11 14.10
CA GLY A 61 -6.26 4.37 13.53
C GLY A 61 -5.18 5.21 12.86
N GLU A 62 -3.97 4.66 12.65
CA GLU A 62 -2.94 5.32 11.83
C GLU A 62 -3.39 5.35 10.36
N ARG A 63 -3.07 6.43 9.65
CA ARG A 63 -3.27 6.55 8.21
C ARG A 63 -1.94 6.61 7.48
N VAL A 64 -1.75 5.71 6.53
CA VAL A 64 -0.54 5.64 5.69
C VAL A 64 -0.95 5.90 4.24
N ALA A 65 -0.31 6.90 3.60
CA ALA A 65 -0.55 7.16 2.18
C ALA A 65 -0.02 5.98 1.35
N VAL A 66 -0.83 5.46 0.43
CA VAL A 66 -0.43 4.35 -0.44
C VAL A 66 0.72 4.78 -1.36
N SER A 67 0.80 6.07 -1.71
CA SER A 67 1.95 6.63 -2.44
C SER A 67 3.30 6.51 -1.70
N ASP A 68 3.30 6.40 -0.36
CA ASP A 68 4.51 6.13 0.42
C ASP A 68 4.93 4.65 0.38
N ILE A 69 4.05 3.75 -0.05
CA ILE A 69 4.25 2.31 -0.01
C ILE A 69 4.97 1.86 -1.28
N THR A 70 6.17 1.30 -1.12
CA THR A 70 7.05 0.83 -2.19
C THR A 70 7.05 -0.69 -2.39
N ALA A 71 6.33 -1.43 -1.57
CA ALA A 71 6.00 -2.84 -1.76
C ALA A 71 5.00 -3.25 -0.68
N ALA A 72 4.23 -4.29 -0.95
CA ALA A 72 3.40 -4.94 0.06
C ALA A 72 3.51 -6.47 -0.12
N ARG A 73 3.39 -7.22 0.98
CA ARG A 73 3.29 -8.68 0.95
C ARG A 73 2.42 -9.20 2.10
N PRO A 74 1.62 -10.25 1.87
CA PRO A 74 0.88 -10.90 2.94
C PRO A 74 1.84 -11.51 3.96
N ILE A 75 1.37 -11.66 5.18
CA ILE A 75 2.07 -12.46 6.18
C ILE A 75 1.51 -13.87 6.09
N ASP A 76 2.34 -14.79 5.60
CA ASP A 76 2.04 -16.21 5.71
C ASP A 76 2.13 -16.61 7.18
N ASN A 77 0.97 -16.72 7.84
CA ASN A 77 0.87 -17.46 9.08
C ASN A 77 0.93 -18.95 8.72
N ALA A 78 2.14 -19.51 8.75
CA ALA A 78 2.35 -20.95 8.71
C ALA A 78 1.80 -21.63 9.98
#